data_AF-A0A9X8H232-F1
#
_entry.id   AF-A0A9X8H232-F1
#
_cell.length_a   1.000
_cell.length_b   1.000
_cell.length_c   1.000
_cell.angle_alpha   90.00
_cell.angle_beta   90.00
_cell.angle_gamma   90.00
#
_symmetry.space_group_name_H-M   'P 1'
#
loop_
_entity.id
_entity.type
_entity.pdbx_description
1 polymer ?
#
loop_
_entity_poly.entity_id
_entity_poly.type
_entity_poly.pdbx_seq_one_letter_code
_entity_poly.pdbx_strand_id
1 'polypeptide(L)'
;MKVSPGGRREMFPDPEGLVDFIVEMRVRERALTTTHIINWIKRYQSQWLRLHLIDKQAGTGYQSLLRLLQQFCRRHGYSRQRAGHRKKSHAALADVRDEFAEEFHRLYSAFHDDSVYNVDETGFYYDMPPKYIWSIRGGDAKVSSGEKHSLRMTVALTVRADGSKLPLLFVVRGLPGGRIETHELPTYPAGHVYTVQQKAWMDNNVWRLYLRTLLLPCVEAPSVILVDNFESHVSDESYSIVEDELSCLLVPLPPNA
;
A
#
# COMPACT_ATOMS: atom_id res chain seq x y z
N MET A 1 -49.30 9.66 -8.23
CA MET A 1 -48.65 10.30 -9.39
C MET A 1 -47.15 10.06 -9.31
N LYS A 2 -46.57 9.24 -10.20
CA LYS A 2 -45.11 9.14 -10.35
C LYS A 2 -44.64 10.35 -11.14
N VAL A 3 -43.89 11.24 -10.50
CA VAL A 3 -43.20 12.33 -11.19
C VAL A 3 -42.11 11.70 -12.04
N SER A 4 -42.29 11.70 -13.35
CA SER A 4 -41.23 11.35 -14.29
C SER A 4 -40.20 12.49 -14.28
N PRO A 5 -38.89 12.24 -14.14
CA PRO A 5 -37.91 13.31 -14.28
C PRO A 5 -37.86 13.71 -15.76
N GLY A 6 -38.62 14.75 -16.09
CA GLY A 6 -38.68 15.35 -17.42
C GLY A 6 -37.43 16.17 -17.71
N GLY A 7 -36.71 15.78 -18.75
CA GLY A 7 -35.57 16.50 -19.31
C GLY A 7 -34.66 15.55 -20.07
N ARG A 8 -34.47 15.79 -21.37
CA ARG A 8 -33.48 15.08 -22.18
C ARG A 8 -32.12 15.23 -21.49
N ARG A 9 -31.47 14.13 -21.11
CA ARG A 9 -30.16 14.18 -20.44
C ARG A 9 -29.18 14.90 -21.35
N GLU A 10 -28.58 16.00 -20.87
CA GLU A 10 -27.47 16.62 -21.58
C GLU A 10 -26.32 15.60 -21.67
N MET A 11 -25.81 15.42 -22.89
CA MET A 11 -24.72 14.50 -23.21
C MET A 11 -23.69 15.21 -24.08
N PHE A 12 -22.45 14.77 -23.99
CA PHE A 12 -21.41 15.21 -24.91
C PHE A 12 -21.70 14.64 -26.32
N PRO A 13 -21.42 15.41 -27.39
CA PRO A 13 -21.57 14.96 -28.78
C PRO A 13 -20.82 13.67 -29.11
N ASP A 14 -19.62 13.53 -28.57
CA ASP A 14 -18.79 12.34 -28.71
C ASP A 14 -18.39 11.86 -27.30
N PRO A 15 -19.22 11.01 -26.67
CA PRO A 15 -18.94 10.44 -25.36
C PRO A 15 -17.88 9.33 -25.43
N GLU A 16 -17.77 8.61 -26.54
CA GLU A 16 -16.81 7.50 -26.71
C GLU A 16 -15.39 8.03 -26.85
N GLY A 17 -15.14 9.00 -27.73
CA GLY A 17 -13.82 9.61 -27.88
C GLY A 17 -13.35 10.35 -26.62
N LEU A 18 -14.30 10.87 -25.82
CA LEU A 18 -13.98 11.45 -24.52
C LEU A 18 -13.54 10.37 -23.50
N VAL A 19 -14.19 9.19 -23.52
CA VAL A 19 -13.76 8.03 -22.72
C VAL A 19 -12.38 7.56 -23.18
N ASP A 20 -12.14 7.41 -24.47
CA ASP A 20 -10.86 6.96 -25.02
C ASP A 20 -9.71 7.89 -24.61
N PHE A 21 -9.92 9.20 -24.68
CA PHE A 21 -8.96 10.18 -24.18
C PHE A 21 -8.67 10.03 -22.68
N ILE A 22 -9.72 9.82 -21.87
CA ILE A 22 -9.57 9.59 -20.43
C ILE A 22 -8.76 8.31 -20.19
N VAL A 23 -9.07 7.21 -20.88
CA VAL A 23 -8.37 5.92 -20.78
C VAL A 23 -6.91 6.07 -21.18
N GLU A 24 -6.61 6.68 -22.33
CA GLU A 24 -5.25 6.90 -22.82
C GLU A 24 -4.40 7.69 -21.81
N MET A 25 -4.96 8.75 -21.23
CA MET A 25 -4.30 9.53 -20.19
C MET A 25 -4.02 8.70 -18.94
N ARG A 26 -4.91 7.77 -18.58
CA ARG A 26 -4.73 6.87 -17.42
C ARG A 26 -3.73 5.75 -17.70
N VAL A 27 -3.75 5.14 -18.88
CA VAL A 27 -2.78 4.12 -19.32
C VAL A 27 -1.36 4.69 -19.33
N ARG A 28 -1.21 5.96 -19.74
CA ARG A 28 0.08 6.69 -19.68
C ARG A 28 0.41 7.27 -18.30
N GLU A 29 -0.38 6.95 -17.28
CA GLU A 29 -0.22 7.43 -15.90
C GLU A 29 -0.13 8.95 -15.75
N ARG A 30 -0.74 9.69 -16.68
CA ARG A 30 -0.75 11.16 -16.63
C ARG A 30 -1.79 11.67 -15.65
N ALA A 31 -1.50 12.86 -15.12
CA ALA A 31 -2.49 13.61 -14.36
C ALA A 31 -3.70 13.92 -15.26
N LEU A 32 -4.88 13.47 -14.83
CA LEU A 32 -6.15 13.80 -15.48
C LEU A 32 -6.91 14.76 -14.56
N THR A 33 -7.12 15.98 -15.04
CA THR A 33 -7.88 17.01 -14.32
C THR A 33 -9.05 17.47 -15.16
N THR A 34 -10.00 18.17 -14.54
CA THR A 34 -11.10 18.80 -15.25
C THR A 34 -10.62 19.72 -16.38
N THR A 35 -9.47 20.39 -16.20
CA THR A 35 -8.85 21.23 -17.24
C THR A 35 -8.43 20.42 -18.45
N HIS A 36 -7.86 19.23 -18.28
CA HIS A 36 -7.47 18.36 -19.40
C HIS A 36 -8.69 17.94 -20.23
N ILE A 37 -9.78 17.57 -19.55
CA ILE A 37 -11.03 17.20 -20.22
C ILE A 37 -11.64 18.41 -20.94
N ILE A 38 -11.67 19.59 -20.31
CA ILE A 38 -12.15 20.82 -20.95
C ILE A 38 -11.31 21.18 -22.17
N ASN A 39 -9.99 21.00 -22.12
CA ASN A 39 -9.11 21.26 -23.26
C ASN A 39 -9.36 20.28 -24.42
N TRP A 40 -9.63 19.02 -24.12
CA TRP A 40 -10.05 18.04 -25.13
C TRP A 40 -11.39 18.47 -25.78
N ILE A 41 -12.38 18.86 -24.98
CA ILE A 41 -13.68 19.36 -25.48
C ILE A 41 -13.48 20.63 -26.33
N LYS A 42 -12.64 21.57 -25.89
CA LYS A 42 -12.31 22.78 -26.67
C LYS A 42 -11.68 22.45 -28.02
N ARG A 43 -10.92 21.35 -28.11
CA ARG A 43 -10.22 20.95 -29.32
C ARG A 43 -11.13 20.19 -30.29
N TYR A 44 -11.93 19.26 -29.79
CA TYR A 44 -12.69 18.31 -30.62
C TYR A 44 -14.20 18.58 -30.66
N GLN A 45 -14.75 19.36 -29.72
CA GLN A 45 -16.18 19.64 -29.58
C GLN A 45 -16.46 21.15 -29.37
N SER A 46 -15.65 22.01 -30.00
CA SER A 46 -15.66 23.47 -29.77
C SER A 46 -17.00 24.15 -30.12
N GLN A 47 -17.65 23.72 -31.20
CA GLN A 47 -18.95 24.24 -31.63
C GLN A 47 -20.03 23.92 -30.60
N TRP A 48 -20.06 22.68 -30.11
CA TRP A 48 -20.99 22.29 -29.05
C TRP A 48 -20.73 23.06 -27.77
N LEU A 49 -19.46 23.23 -27.36
CA LEU A 49 -19.11 23.99 -26.17
C LEU A 49 -19.61 25.44 -26.25
N ARG A 50 -19.48 26.09 -27.41
CA ARG A 50 -20.01 27.45 -27.62
C ARG A 50 -21.52 27.50 -27.49
N LEU A 51 -22.24 26.59 -28.15
CA LEU A 51 -23.70 26.51 -28.08
C LEU A 51 -24.18 26.21 -26.65
N HIS A 52 -23.51 25.28 -25.96
CA HIS A 52 -23.82 24.93 -24.58
C HIS A 52 -23.66 26.12 -23.64
N LEU A 53 -22.68 27.00 -23.84
CA LEU A 53 -22.45 28.15 -22.98
C LEU A 53 -23.41 29.31 -23.27
N ILE A 54 -23.82 29.51 -24.53
CA ILE A 54 -24.77 30.57 -24.94
C ILE A 54 -26.17 30.32 -24.35
N ASP A 55 -26.59 29.05 -24.29
CA ASP A 55 -27.90 28.65 -23.75
C ASP A 55 -28.04 28.88 -22.23
N LYS A 56 -26.94 29.16 -21.52
CA LYS A 56 -26.95 29.29 -20.06
C LYS A 56 -26.98 30.75 -19.62
N GLN A 57 -27.65 30.98 -18.49
CA GLN A 57 -27.66 32.26 -17.80
C GLN A 57 -26.23 32.78 -17.58
N ALA A 58 -26.02 34.07 -17.77
CA ALA A 58 -24.71 34.71 -17.64
C ALA A 58 -24.07 34.35 -16.28
N GLY A 59 -22.81 33.89 -16.30
CA GLY A 59 -22.08 33.45 -15.11
C GLY A 59 -22.33 32.01 -14.65
N THR A 60 -23.33 31.30 -15.20
CA THR A 60 -23.67 29.91 -14.80
C THR A 60 -23.11 28.84 -15.74
N GLY A 61 -22.76 29.19 -16.98
CA GLY A 61 -22.36 28.23 -18.03
C GLY A 61 -21.17 27.36 -17.63
N TYR A 62 -20.13 27.94 -17.01
CA TYR A 62 -18.97 27.18 -16.57
C TYR A 62 -19.32 26.18 -15.44
N GLN A 63 -20.17 26.59 -14.49
CA GLN A 63 -20.62 25.69 -13.43
C GLN A 63 -21.49 24.54 -13.97
N SER A 64 -22.33 24.82 -14.97
CA SER A 64 -23.11 23.82 -15.69
C SER A 64 -22.21 22.77 -16.33
N LEU A 65 -21.18 23.21 -17.07
CA LEU A 65 -20.20 22.32 -17.69
C LEU A 65 -19.47 21.45 -16.67
N LEU A 66 -19.05 22.02 -15.53
CA LEU A 66 -18.41 21.26 -14.46
C LEU A 66 -19.33 20.17 -13.88
N ARG A 67 -20.62 20.48 -13.69
CA ARG A 67 -21.60 19.49 -13.21
C ARG A 67 -21.81 18.38 -14.24
N LEU A 68 -21.92 18.73 -15.51
CA LEU A 68 -22.06 17.76 -16.60
C LEU A 68 -20.86 16.81 -16.67
N LEU A 69 -19.63 17.34 -16.54
CA LEU A 69 -18.41 16.55 -16.46
C LEU A 69 -18.38 15.63 -15.25
N GLN A 70 -18.77 16.12 -14.07
CA GLN A 70 -18.83 15.28 -12.87
C GLN A 70 -19.84 14.14 -13.02
N GLN A 71 -21.00 14.40 -13.61
CA GLN A 71 -22.00 13.36 -13.88
C GLN A 71 -21.51 12.36 -14.92
N PHE A 72 -20.86 12.83 -15.98
CA PHE A 72 -20.25 11.98 -17.00
C PHE A 72 -19.21 11.05 -16.37
N CYS A 73 -18.24 11.60 -15.64
CA CYS A 73 -17.22 10.80 -14.96
C CYS A 73 -17.83 9.74 -14.03
N ARG A 74 -18.85 10.11 -13.23
CA ARG A 74 -19.56 9.16 -12.35
C ARG A 74 -20.27 8.05 -13.13
N ARG A 75 -20.93 8.36 -14.25
CA ARG A 75 -21.62 7.36 -15.08
C ARG A 75 -20.67 6.34 -15.70
N HIS A 76 -19.45 6.76 -16.02
CA HIS A 76 -18.39 5.90 -16.56
C HIS A 76 -17.49 5.28 -15.48
N GLY A 77 -17.90 5.32 -14.20
CA GLY A 77 -17.18 4.65 -13.11
C GLY A 77 -15.93 5.39 -12.60
N TYR A 78 -15.66 6.61 -13.07
CA TYR A 78 -14.51 7.39 -12.62
C TYR A 78 -14.80 8.10 -11.30
N SER A 79 -13.89 7.94 -10.34
CA SER A 79 -13.92 8.61 -9.03
C SER A 79 -12.76 9.60 -8.89
N ARG A 80 -12.94 10.62 -8.04
CA ARG A 80 -11.86 11.55 -7.72
C ARG A 80 -10.91 10.90 -6.73
N GLN A 81 -9.67 10.66 -7.15
CA GLN A 81 -8.63 10.07 -6.32
C GLN A 81 -7.57 11.11 -5.95
N ARG A 82 -6.91 10.90 -4.79
CA ARG A 82 -5.72 11.67 -4.43
C ARG A 82 -4.56 11.18 -5.29
N ALA A 83 -3.82 12.09 -5.92
CA ALA A 83 -2.65 11.72 -6.69
C ALA A 83 -1.60 11.09 -5.77
N GLY A 84 -1.21 9.85 -6.06
CA GLY A 84 -0.02 9.20 -5.52
C GLY A 84 1.15 9.41 -6.47
N HIS A 85 2.35 9.57 -5.93
CA HIS A 85 3.57 9.57 -6.73
C HIS A 85 4.20 8.18 -6.62
N ARG A 86 4.48 7.53 -7.75
CA ARG A 86 5.29 6.30 -7.83
C ARG A 86 6.53 6.58 -8.67
N LYS A 87 7.66 5.96 -8.33
CA LYS A 87 8.94 6.16 -9.02
C LYS A 87 9.02 5.45 -10.38
N LYS A 88 8.20 4.41 -10.59
CA LYS A 88 8.12 3.60 -11.82
C LYS A 88 6.66 3.39 -12.22
N SER A 89 6.43 3.11 -13.50
CA SER A 89 5.10 2.80 -14.01
C SER A 89 4.63 1.42 -13.55
N HIS A 90 3.31 1.23 -13.49
CA HIS A 90 2.67 -0.02 -13.11
C HIS A 90 3.05 -1.17 -14.03
N ALA A 91 3.16 -0.93 -15.34
CA ALA A 91 3.55 -1.96 -16.30
C ALA A 91 4.99 -2.42 -16.05
N ALA A 92 5.93 -1.50 -15.90
CA ALA A 92 7.33 -1.84 -15.64
C ALA A 92 7.55 -2.55 -14.29
N LEU A 93 6.69 -2.29 -13.29
CA LEU A 93 6.73 -3.03 -12.02
C LEU A 93 6.11 -4.43 -12.15
N ALA A 94 5.07 -4.58 -12.97
CA ALA A 94 4.46 -5.88 -13.23
C ALA A 94 5.43 -6.82 -13.95
N ASP A 95 6.12 -6.34 -14.99
CA ASP A 95 7.08 -7.15 -15.76
C ASP A 95 8.20 -7.68 -14.86
N VAL A 96 8.82 -6.82 -14.04
CA VAL A 96 9.89 -7.22 -13.10
C VAL A 96 9.40 -8.22 -12.06
N ARG A 97 8.17 -8.05 -11.55
CA ARG A 97 7.56 -8.97 -10.59
C ARG A 97 7.29 -10.33 -11.23
N ASP A 98 6.74 -10.34 -12.44
CA ASP A 98 6.35 -11.57 -13.13
C ASP A 98 7.61 -12.36 -13.56
N GLU A 99 8.64 -11.67 -14.08
CA GLU A 99 9.95 -12.26 -14.37
C GLU A 99 10.59 -12.88 -13.11
N PHE A 100 10.58 -12.16 -11.99
CA PHE A 100 11.08 -12.68 -10.73
C PHE A 100 10.28 -13.88 -10.24
N ALA A 101 8.95 -13.85 -10.33
CA ALA A 101 8.10 -14.96 -9.91
C ALA A 101 8.37 -16.22 -10.74
N GLU A 102 8.48 -16.09 -12.06
CA GLU A 102 8.83 -17.19 -12.96
C GLU A 102 10.22 -17.76 -12.62
N GLU A 103 11.21 -16.91 -12.42
CA GLU A 103 12.57 -17.33 -12.07
C GLU A 103 12.62 -18.00 -10.68
N PHE A 104 11.95 -17.43 -9.69
CA PHE A 104 11.86 -17.97 -8.34
C PHE A 104 11.24 -19.38 -8.36
N HIS A 105 10.09 -19.54 -9.00
CA HIS A 105 9.44 -20.84 -9.11
C HIS A 105 10.29 -21.85 -9.88
N ARG A 106 11.05 -21.41 -10.89
CA ARG A 106 11.98 -22.29 -11.61
C ARG A 106 13.13 -22.75 -10.72
N LEU A 107 13.84 -21.81 -10.08
CA LEU A 107 15.06 -22.08 -9.30
C LEU A 107 14.78 -22.86 -8.02
N TYR A 108 13.67 -22.56 -7.34
CA TYR A 108 13.33 -23.14 -6.05
C TYR A 108 12.22 -24.19 -6.12
N SER A 109 11.89 -24.69 -7.33
CA SER A 109 10.86 -25.73 -7.55
C SER A 109 11.07 -27.03 -6.77
N ALA A 110 12.30 -27.30 -6.32
CA ALA A 110 12.63 -28.48 -5.52
C ALA A 110 12.26 -28.35 -4.03
N PHE A 111 12.06 -27.12 -3.54
CA PHE A 111 11.63 -26.88 -2.16
C PHE A 111 10.12 -27.08 -2.04
N HIS A 112 9.71 -27.76 -0.98
CA HIS A 112 8.30 -27.93 -0.66
C HIS A 112 7.76 -26.67 0.06
N ASP A 113 6.44 -26.50 0.10
CA ASP A 113 5.78 -25.30 0.66
C ASP A 113 6.12 -25.06 2.15
N ASP A 114 6.56 -26.10 2.84
CA ASP A 114 6.96 -26.06 4.24
C ASP A 114 8.46 -25.68 4.41
N SER A 115 9.22 -25.54 3.33
CA SER A 115 10.63 -25.07 3.31
C SER A 115 10.80 -23.68 2.71
N VAL A 116 9.71 -22.95 2.44
CA VAL A 116 9.75 -21.59 1.89
C VAL A 116 9.12 -20.63 2.89
N TYR A 117 9.88 -19.62 3.33
CA TYR A 117 9.51 -18.68 4.37
C TYR A 117 9.52 -17.26 3.80
N ASN A 118 8.47 -16.49 4.02
CA ASN A 118 8.42 -15.07 3.68
C ASN A 118 8.44 -14.23 4.96
N VAL A 119 9.33 -13.24 5.02
CA VAL A 119 9.49 -12.32 6.14
C VAL A 119 9.11 -10.92 5.71
N ASP A 120 8.28 -10.24 6.51
CA ASP A 120 7.94 -8.83 6.30
C ASP A 120 7.69 -8.11 7.63
N GLU A 121 7.96 -6.80 7.66
CA GLU A 121 7.71 -5.94 8.81
C GLU A 121 6.46 -5.09 8.66
N THR A 122 5.74 -4.94 9.76
CA THR A 122 4.62 -4.01 9.83
C THR A 122 4.69 -3.14 11.08
N GLY A 123 4.28 -1.88 10.92
CA GLY A 123 4.15 -0.96 12.05
C GLY A 123 2.85 -1.24 12.81
N PHE A 124 2.97 -1.55 14.11
CA PHE A 124 1.83 -1.76 15.00
C PHE A 124 1.70 -0.59 15.98
N TYR A 125 0.58 0.11 15.92
CA TYR A 125 0.31 1.26 16.80
C TYR A 125 -0.27 0.78 18.13
N TYR A 126 0.21 1.35 19.25
CA TYR A 126 -0.37 1.04 20.56
C TYR A 126 -1.84 1.46 20.62
N ASP A 127 -2.15 2.64 20.07
CA ASP A 127 -3.51 3.14 19.93
C ASP A 127 -4.02 2.97 18.50
N MET A 128 -5.02 2.10 18.34
CA MET A 128 -5.79 1.94 17.09
C MET A 128 -7.21 2.49 17.28
N PRO A 129 -7.39 3.83 17.32
CA PRO A 129 -8.73 4.39 17.48
C PRO A 129 -9.63 3.97 16.31
N PRO A 130 -10.94 3.75 16.58
CA PRO A 130 -11.86 3.27 15.56
C PRO A 130 -11.94 4.26 14.40
N LYS A 131 -11.92 3.73 13.17
CA LYS A 131 -11.98 4.53 11.93
C LYS A 131 -13.33 5.24 11.77
N TYR A 132 -14.38 4.69 12.37
CA TYR A 132 -15.73 5.21 12.33
C TYR A 132 -16.27 5.30 13.76
N ILE A 133 -16.88 6.44 14.06
CA ILE A 133 -17.62 6.66 15.30
C ILE A 133 -19.07 6.94 14.94
N TRP A 134 -19.99 6.56 15.82
CA TRP A 134 -21.38 6.94 15.69
C TRP A 134 -21.56 8.35 16.24
N SER A 135 -22.14 9.25 15.44
CA SER A 135 -22.64 10.54 15.90
C SER A 135 -24.11 10.70 15.50
N ILE A 136 -24.85 11.51 16.26
CA ILE A 136 -26.22 11.87 15.92
C ILE A 136 -26.22 12.51 14.53
N ARG A 137 -27.24 12.22 13.70
CA ARG A 137 -27.35 12.78 12.35
C ARG A 137 -27.39 14.31 12.41
N GLY A 138 -26.36 14.96 11.88
CA GLY A 138 -26.17 16.42 11.94
C GLY A 138 -25.48 16.94 13.21
N GLY A 139 -25.07 16.05 14.12
CA GLY A 139 -24.29 16.36 15.31
C GLY A 139 -22.78 16.39 15.05
N ASP A 140 -22.02 16.87 16.04
CA ASP A 140 -20.56 16.97 15.97
C ASP A 140 -19.92 15.56 16.05
N ALA A 141 -18.87 15.35 15.25
CA ALA A 141 -18.07 14.13 15.22
C ALA A 141 -16.70 14.31 15.89
N LYS A 142 -16.53 15.40 16.66
CA LYS A 142 -15.29 15.65 17.41
C LYS A 142 -15.17 14.68 18.58
N VAL A 143 -14.07 13.95 18.56
CA VAL A 143 -13.54 13.25 19.74
C VAL A 143 -12.56 14.22 20.39
N SER A 144 -12.68 14.46 21.71
CA SER A 144 -11.66 15.17 22.47
C SER A 144 -10.32 14.47 22.23
N SER A 145 -9.29 15.22 21.85
CA SER A 145 -7.95 14.67 21.57
C SER A 145 -7.30 14.16 22.86
N GLY A 146 -7.78 13.03 23.36
CA GLY A 146 -7.05 12.15 24.25
C GLY A 146 -6.18 11.28 23.37
N GLU A 147 -4.92 11.69 23.24
CA GLU A 147 -3.79 10.85 22.91
C GLU A 147 -3.99 9.90 21.70
N LYS A 148 -3.87 10.44 20.49
CA LYS A 148 -3.27 9.64 19.43
C LYS A 148 -1.79 9.50 19.78
N HIS A 149 -1.42 8.54 20.63
CA HIS A 149 -0.01 8.21 20.76
C HIS A 149 0.43 7.61 19.44
N SER A 150 1.16 8.40 18.63
CA SER A 150 1.81 7.90 17.42
C SER A 150 2.94 6.92 17.73
N LEU A 151 3.06 6.50 18.99
CA LEU A 151 3.96 5.44 19.39
C LEU A 151 3.51 4.18 18.66
N ARG A 152 4.46 3.62 17.91
CA ARG A 152 4.34 2.36 17.23
C ARG A 152 5.49 1.48 17.66
N MET A 153 5.24 0.19 17.70
CA MET A 153 6.26 -0.84 17.64
C MET A 153 6.35 -1.34 16.21
N THR A 154 7.46 -2.00 15.87
CA THR A 154 7.57 -2.74 14.61
C THR A 154 7.41 -4.22 14.92
N VAL A 155 6.68 -4.94 14.08
CA VAL A 155 6.48 -6.38 14.21
C VAL A 155 7.00 -7.04 12.94
N ALA A 156 7.96 -7.95 13.07
CA ALA A 156 8.39 -8.80 11.95
C ALA A 156 7.61 -10.12 12.02
N LEU A 157 6.99 -10.50 10.90
CA LEU A 157 6.20 -11.71 10.74
C LEU A 157 6.90 -12.61 9.73
N THR A 158 7.09 -13.88 10.09
CA THR A 158 7.47 -14.94 9.14
C THR A 158 6.31 -15.89 8.92
N VAL A 159 5.99 -16.13 7.65
CA VAL A 159 4.96 -17.07 7.21
C VAL A 159 5.57 -18.06 6.23
N ARG A 160 5.35 -19.36 6.46
CA ARG A 160 5.71 -20.43 5.53
C ARG A 160 4.72 -20.49 4.37
N ALA A 161 5.13 -20.99 3.21
CA ALA A 161 4.24 -21.09 2.05
C ALA A 161 3.06 -22.05 2.30
N ASP A 162 3.20 -23.03 3.21
CA ASP A 162 2.11 -23.87 3.71
C ASP A 162 1.06 -23.12 4.58
N GLY A 163 1.30 -21.83 4.89
CA GLY A 163 0.44 -20.97 5.69
C GLY A 163 0.75 -20.95 7.19
N SER A 164 1.69 -21.77 7.66
CA SER A 164 2.15 -21.81 9.04
C SER A 164 2.85 -20.50 9.41
N LYS A 165 2.59 -20.00 10.62
CA LYS A 165 3.18 -18.75 11.11
C LYS A 165 4.19 -19.06 12.21
N LEU A 166 5.37 -18.46 12.09
CA LEU A 166 6.37 -18.54 13.14
C LEU A 166 6.07 -17.54 14.26
N PRO A 167 6.75 -17.65 15.43
CA PRO A 167 6.79 -16.59 16.42
C PRO A 167 7.06 -15.21 15.79
N LEU A 168 6.48 -14.18 16.40
CA LEU A 168 6.70 -12.80 15.99
C LEU A 168 7.93 -12.23 16.68
N LEU A 169 8.62 -11.31 15.99
CA LEU A 169 9.55 -10.38 16.64
C LEU A 169 8.85 -9.05 16.85
N PHE A 170 8.85 -8.56 18.09
CA PHE A 170 8.39 -7.23 18.44
C PHE A 170 9.59 -6.32 18.74
N VAL A 171 9.69 -5.21 18.02
CA VAL A 171 10.68 -4.15 18.24
C VAL A 171 10.00 -3.00 18.96
N VAL A 172 10.20 -2.94 20.27
CA VAL A 172 9.61 -1.94 21.16
C VAL A 172 10.48 -0.69 21.19
N ARG A 173 9.84 0.48 21.16
CA ARG A 173 10.56 1.75 21.23
C ARG A 173 11.12 1.96 22.64
N GLY A 174 12.43 2.05 22.76
CA GLY A 174 13.07 2.34 24.05
C GLY A 174 14.59 2.37 23.95
N LEU A 175 15.26 2.56 25.09
CA LEU A 175 16.71 2.44 25.17
C LEU A 175 17.09 0.96 25.36
N PRO A 176 17.94 0.39 24.49
CA PRO A 176 18.52 -0.93 24.73
C PRO A 176 19.26 -0.96 26.08
N GLY A 177 19.11 -2.05 26.84
CA GLY A 177 19.56 -2.17 28.23
C GLY A 177 18.78 -1.30 29.24
N GLY A 178 17.77 -0.57 28.78
CA GLY A 178 16.97 0.33 29.61
C GLY A 178 15.89 -0.38 30.43
N ARG A 179 15.05 0.42 31.09
CA ARG A 179 13.98 -0.08 31.98
C ARG A 179 13.00 -1.02 31.28
N ILE A 180 12.61 -0.73 30.04
CA ILE A 180 11.66 -1.55 29.27
C ILE A 180 12.24 -2.96 29.06
N GLU A 181 13.48 -3.06 28.58
CA GLU A 181 14.12 -4.35 28.31
C GLU A 181 14.33 -5.16 29.59
N THR A 182 14.73 -4.49 30.67
CA THR A 182 15.12 -5.15 31.93
C THR A 182 13.95 -5.50 32.85
N HIS A 183 12.86 -4.73 32.82
CA HIS A 183 11.75 -4.88 33.78
C HIS A 183 10.40 -5.17 33.13
N GLU A 184 10.18 -4.75 31.87
CA GLU A 184 8.87 -4.89 31.22
C GLU A 184 8.83 -6.08 30.27
N LEU A 185 9.83 -6.25 29.38
CA LEU A 185 9.86 -7.38 28.43
C LEU A 185 9.76 -8.76 29.11
N PRO A 186 10.36 -9.02 30.29
CA PRO A 186 10.18 -10.30 30.98
C PRO A 186 8.73 -10.60 31.41
N THR A 187 7.86 -9.58 31.42
CA THR A 187 6.43 -9.71 31.77
C THR A 187 5.54 -9.91 30.56
N TYR A 188 6.08 -9.78 29.34
CA TYR A 188 5.31 -9.91 28.11
C TYR A 188 4.97 -11.37 27.81
N PRO A 189 3.92 -11.63 26.99
CA PRO A 189 3.51 -13.00 26.69
C PRO A 189 4.65 -13.85 26.12
N ALA A 190 4.80 -15.08 26.65
CA ALA A 190 5.77 -16.03 26.12
C ALA A 190 5.38 -16.52 24.71
N GLY A 191 6.35 -17.08 23.98
CA GLY A 191 6.15 -17.62 22.63
C GLY A 191 6.47 -16.66 21.48
N HIS A 192 6.94 -15.45 21.81
CA HIS A 192 7.42 -14.45 20.85
C HIS A 192 8.77 -13.88 21.30
N VAL A 193 9.49 -13.26 20.38
CA VAL A 193 10.75 -12.58 20.66
C VAL A 193 10.48 -11.08 20.78
N TYR A 194 11.09 -10.46 21.78
CA TYR A 194 10.95 -9.03 22.03
C TYR A 194 12.33 -8.40 22.10
N THR A 195 12.48 -7.22 21.52
CA THR A 195 13.71 -6.44 21.61
C THR A 195 13.38 -4.96 21.71
N VAL A 196 14.34 -4.18 22.19
CA VAL A 196 14.19 -2.74 22.36
C VAL A 196 15.13 -2.01 21.41
N GLN A 197 14.59 -1.02 20.70
CA GLN A 197 15.36 -0.17 19.79
C GLN A 197 14.85 1.28 19.87
N GLN A 198 15.75 2.26 19.81
CA GLN A 198 15.43 3.67 20.11
C GLN A 198 14.34 4.29 19.23
N LYS A 199 14.22 3.82 18.00
CA LYS A 199 13.28 4.24 16.97
C LYS A 199 12.22 3.19 16.66
N ALA A 200 12.25 2.03 17.33
CA ALA A 200 11.43 0.86 17.01
C ALA A 200 11.47 0.49 15.52
N TRP A 201 12.67 0.39 14.96
CA TRP A 201 12.89 0.08 13.55
C TRP A 201 13.85 -1.11 13.40
N MET A 202 13.75 -1.83 12.28
CA MET A 202 14.66 -2.92 11.93
C MET A 202 16.03 -2.38 11.52
N ASP A 203 17.06 -2.64 12.30
CA ASP A 203 18.46 -2.35 11.94
C ASP A 203 19.29 -3.65 11.94
N ASN A 204 20.55 -3.57 11.54
CA ASN A 204 21.42 -4.75 11.43
C ASN A 204 21.52 -5.54 12.75
N ASN A 205 21.45 -4.88 13.91
CA ASN A 205 21.53 -5.57 15.20
C ASN A 205 20.23 -6.31 15.51
N VAL A 206 19.08 -5.67 15.26
CA VAL A 206 17.77 -6.29 15.42
C VAL A 206 17.59 -7.44 14.43
N TRP A 207 18.03 -7.28 13.18
CA TRP A 207 17.99 -8.33 12.16
C TRP A 207 18.89 -9.52 12.54
N ARG A 208 20.12 -9.27 12.99
CA ARG A 208 21.00 -10.33 13.51
C ARG A 208 20.38 -11.09 14.67
N LEU A 209 19.75 -10.37 15.61
CA LEU A 209 19.02 -10.98 16.72
C LEU A 209 17.87 -11.84 16.22
N TYR A 210 17.11 -11.35 15.22
CA TYR A 210 16.01 -12.05 14.59
C TYR A 210 16.45 -13.38 13.98
N LEU A 211 17.49 -13.34 13.13
CA LEU A 211 18.02 -14.53 12.47
C LEU A 211 18.44 -15.60 13.49
N ARG A 212 19.22 -15.23 14.51
CA ARG A 212 19.80 -16.19 15.47
C ARG A 212 18.85 -16.64 16.57
N THR A 213 17.94 -15.76 17.01
CA THR A 213 17.09 -16.05 18.18
C THR A 213 15.73 -16.59 17.77
N LEU A 214 15.23 -16.22 16.59
CA LEU A 214 13.89 -16.59 16.14
C LEU A 214 13.96 -17.56 14.95
N LEU A 215 14.64 -17.22 13.86
CA LEU A 215 14.64 -18.09 12.68
C LEU A 215 15.47 -19.35 12.86
N LEU A 216 16.70 -19.26 13.38
CA LEU A 216 17.59 -20.40 13.58
C LEU A 216 16.93 -21.58 14.34
N PRO A 217 16.20 -21.38 15.45
CA PRO A 217 15.52 -22.49 16.12
C PRO A 217 14.20 -22.94 15.46
N CYS A 218 13.66 -22.17 14.50
CA CYS A 218 12.33 -22.41 13.92
C CYS A 218 12.34 -22.87 12.45
N VAL A 219 13.47 -22.72 11.75
CA VAL A 219 13.61 -23.09 10.34
C VAL A 219 14.28 -24.45 10.22
N GLU A 220 13.74 -25.29 9.34
CA GLU A 220 14.31 -26.60 9.02
C GLU A 220 15.15 -26.48 7.75
N ALA A 221 16.47 -26.68 7.86
CA ALA A 221 17.37 -26.60 6.72
C ALA A 221 17.31 -27.87 5.85
N PRO A 222 17.48 -27.77 4.51
CA PRO A 222 17.62 -26.54 3.75
C PRO A 222 16.26 -25.87 3.50
N SER A 223 16.23 -24.53 3.57
CA SER A 223 15.02 -23.73 3.29
C SER A 223 15.36 -22.44 2.56
N VAL A 224 14.33 -21.82 1.98
CA VAL A 224 14.40 -20.52 1.29
C VAL A 224 13.76 -19.45 2.18
N ILE A 225 14.47 -18.37 2.43
CA ILE A 225 14.01 -17.20 3.20
C ILE A 225 13.87 -16.03 2.25
N LEU A 226 12.64 -15.67 1.94
CA LEU A 226 12.26 -14.54 1.11
C LEU A 226 12.09 -13.28 1.97
N VAL A 227 12.78 -12.20 1.60
CA VAL A 227 12.79 -10.92 2.33
C VAL A 227 12.63 -9.76 1.35
N ASP A 228 12.21 -8.59 1.83
CA ASP A 228 12.32 -7.37 1.03
C ASP A 228 13.81 -6.97 0.84
N ASN A 229 14.07 -6.06 -0.10
CA ASN A 229 15.44 -5.61 -0.40
C ASN A 229 15.92 -4.47 0.53
N PHE A 230 15.50 -4.49 1.80
CA PHE A 230 15.99 -3.53 2.78
C PHE A 230 17.46 -3.79 3.12
N GLU A 231 18.26 -2.72 3.25
CA GLU A 231 19.72 -2.79 3.38
C GLU A 231 20.20 -3.69 4.53
N SER A 232 19.47 -3.71 5.65
CA SER A 232 19.80 -4.61 6.75
C SER A 232 19.61 -6.08 6.39
N HIS A 233 18.60 -6.42 5.59
CA HIS A 233 18.27 -7.79 5.20
C HIS A 233 19.28 -8.36 4.20
N VAL A 234 19.80 -7.52 3.30
CA VAL A 234 20.69 -7.94 2.20
C VAL A 234 22.16 -7.58 2.43
N SER A 235 22.57 -7.42 3.69
CA SER A 235 23.97 -7.17 4.05
C SER A 235 24.82 -8.45 3.95
N ASP A 236 26.13 -8.32 3.71
CA ASP A 236 27.05 -9.48 3.67
C ASP A 236 26.96 -10.35 4.92
N GLU A 237 26.77 -9.73 6.08
CA GLU A 237 26.57 -10.42 7.36
C GLU A 237 25.26 -11.22 7.38
N SER A 238 24.21 -10.72 6.74
CA SER A 238 22.93 -11.45 6.65
C SER A 238 23.06 -12.69 5.80
N TYR A 239 23.74 -12.59 4.65
CA TYR A 239 24.03 -13.75 3.82
C TYR A 239 24.87 -14.78 4.57
N SER A 240 25.95 -14.35 5.25
CA SER A 240 26.77 -15.26 6.05
C SER A 240 25.97 -15.96 7.15
N ILE A 241 25.13 -15.25 7.90
CA ILE A 241 24.31 -15.90 8.94
C ILE A 241 23.31 -16.89 8.32
N VAL A 242 22.61 -16.51 7.24
CA VAL A 242 21.60 -17.38 6.62
C VAL A 242 22.22 -18.62 5.96
N GLU A 243 23.33 -18.45 5.27
CA GLU A 243 24.00 -19.55 4.56
C GLU A 243 24.84 -20.42 5.51
N ASP A 244 25.67 -19.81 6.37
CA ASP A 244 26.64 -20.53 7.19
C ASP A 244 26.00 -21.08 8.48
N GLU A 245 25.11 -20.32 9.13
CA GLU A 245 24.52 -20.73 10.43
C GLU A 245 23.17 -21.42 10.23
N LEU A 246 22.29 -20.87 9.38
CA LEU A 246 20.96 -21.45 9.14
C LEU A 246 20.98 -22.53 8.05
N SER A 247 22.05 -22.67 7.26
CA SER A 247 22.09 -23.58 6.11
C SER A 247 20.91 -23.39 5.15
N CYS A 248 20.51 -22.14 4.97
CA CYS A 248 19.36 -21.72 4.17
C CYS A 248 19.79 -20.78 3.04
N LEU A 249 18.87 -20.49 2.13
CA LEU A 249 19.08 -19.57 1.02
C LEU A 249 18.33 -18.26 1.28
N LEU A 250 19.04 -17.13 1.23
CA LEU A 250 18.45 -15.81 1.35
C LEU A 250 18.08 -15.26 -0.02
N VAL A 251 16.83 -14.89 -0.22
CA VAL A 251 16.32 -14.39 -1.50
C VAL A 251 15.67 -13.03 -1.31
N PRO A 252 16.27 -11.94 -1.81
CA PRO A 252 15.65 -10.63 -1.77
C PRO A 252 14.63 -10.45 -2.90
N LEU A 253 13.51 -9.81 -2.59
CA LEU A 253 12.54 -9.34 -3.57
C LEU A 253 13.14 -8.22 -4.44
N PRO A 254 12.70 -8.07 -5.71
CA PRO A 254 13.19 -7.00 -6.54
C PRO A 254 12.79 -5.62 -5.98
N PRO A 255 13.62 -4.57 -6.18
CA PRO A 255 13.30 -3.24 -5.68
C PRO A 255 11.98 -2.70 -6.25
N ASN A 256 11.07 -2.30 -5.35
CA ASN A 256 9.72 -1.80 -5.66
C ASN A 256 8.73 -2.86 -6.18
N ALA A 257 8.97 -4.14 -5.90
CA ALA A 257 8.02 -5.23 -6.14
C ALA A 257 6.81 -5.17 -5.19
#